data_AF-A0ABD2MIR2-F1
#
_entry.id   AF-A0ABD2MIR2-F1
#
_cell.length_a   1.000
_cell.length_b   1.000
_cell.length_c   1.000
_cell.angle_alpha   90.00
_cell.angle_beta   90.00
_cell.angle_gamma   90.00
#
_symmetry.space_group_name_H-M   'P 1'
#
loop_
_entity.id
_entity.type
_entity.pdbx_description
1 polymer ?
#
loop_
_entity_poly.entity_id
_entity_poly.type
_entity_poly.pdbx_seq_one_letter_code
_entity_poly.pdbx_strand_id
1 'polypeptide(L)'
;MRSTFVETVQKRGAAVINARKMSSAMSAAKAAGDHMRSWFQGTEPGHFVSMGVVSDGSYGIAKDIVFSYPVTIQNKTWKIVPNLPIGDFARKMLDATAKELEEERSEAISIIEA
;
A
#
# COMPACT_ATOMS: atom_id res chain seq x y z
N MET A 1 -2.23 -16.19 15.59
CA MET A 1 -3.18 -15.64 14.59
C MET A 1 -2.61 -14.42 13.85
N ARG A 2 -2.08 -13.39 14.54
CA ARG A 2 -1.52 -12.18 13.89
C ARG A 2 -0.30 -12.44 13.00
N SER A 3 0.68 -13.24 13.45
CA SER A 3 1.85 -13.61 12.65
C SER A 3 1.50 -14.42 11.41
N THR A 4 0.69 -15.47 11.58
CA THR A 4 0.26 -16.35 10.48
C THR A 4 -0.52 -15.60 9.39
N PHE A 5 -1.39 -14.66 9.78
CA PHE A 5 -2.14 -13.86 8.81
C PHE A 5 -1.24 -12.95 7.99
N VAL A 6 -0.36 -12.17 8.65
CA VAL A 6 0.56 -11.25 7.98
C VAL A 6 1.49 -12.00 7.03
N GLU A 7 2.08 -13.11 7.50
CA GLU A 7 2.98 -13.92 6.70
C GLU A 7 2.29 -14.57 5.50
N THR A 8 1.04 -15.05 5.67
CA THR A 8 0.26 -15.62 4.57
C THR A 8 -0.03 -14.58 3.49
N VAL A 9 -0.37 -13.35 3.89
CA VAL A 9 -0.64 -12.26 2.94
C VAL A 9 0.63 -11.85 2.21
N GLN A 10 1.74 -11.63 2.93
CA GLN A 10 3.04 -11.26 2.35
C GLN A 10 3.54 -12.32 1.36
N LYS A 11 3.44 -13.61 1.72
CA LYS A 11 3.96 -14.71 0.91
C LYS A 11 2.97 -15.24 -0.14
N ARG A 12 1.78 -14.63 -0.28
CA ARG A 12 0.74 -15.12 -1.20
C ARG A 12 1.21 -15.18 -2.65
N GLY A 13 1.95 -14.19 -3.13
CA GLY A 13 2.47 -14.18 -4.50
C GLY A 13 3.38 -15.38 -4.78
N ALA A 14 4.33 -15.63 -3.89
CA ALA A 14 5.23 -16.78 -3.96
C ALA A 14 4.47 -18.11 -3.87
N ALA A 15 3.46 -18.20 -3.00
CA ALA A 15 2.61 -19.39 -2.89
C ALA A 15 1.83 -19.67 -4.19
N VAL A 16 1.30 -18.64 -4.85
CA VAL A 16 0.59 -18.77 -6.14
C VAL A 16 1.56 -19.20 -7.24
N ILE A 17 2.77 -18.65 -7.29
CA ILE A 17 3.81 -19.04 -8.24
C ILE A 17 4.19 -20.51 -8.03
N ASN A 18 4.41 -20.93 -6.79
CA ASN A 18 4.77 -22.32 -6.48
C ASN A 18 3.64 -23.30 -6.86
N ALA A 19 2.39 -22.94 -6.61
CA ALA A 19 1.23 -23.79 -6.92
C ALA A 19 0.91 -23.86 -8.42
N ARG A 20 1.02 -22.74 -9.15
CA ARG A 20 0.56 -22.65 -10.56
C ARG A 20 1.69 -22.65 -11.59
N LYS A 21 2.95 -22.55 -11.15
CA LYS A 21 4.15 -22.29 -11.99
C LYS A 21 4.02 -21.07 -12.91
N MET A 22 3.05 -20.20 -12.63
CA MET A 22 2.73 -19.01 -13.38
C MET A 22 2.53 -17.87 -12.38
N SER A 23 2.87 -16.66 -12.80
CA SER A 23 2.65 -15.47 -11.98
C SER A 23 1.16 -15.25 -11.69
N SER A 24 0.87 -14.48 -10.65
CA SER A 24 -0.49 -14.11 -10.23
C SER A 24 -1.15 -13.08 -11.18
N ALA A 25 -0.92 -13.21 -12.49
CA ALA A 25 -1.25 -12.23 -13.52
C ALA A 25 -2.74 -11.85 -13.55
N MET A 26 -3.67 -12.82 -13.56
CA MET A 26 -5.11 -12.52 -13.58
C MET A 26 -5.57 -11.78 -12.31
N SER A 27 -5.04 -12.14 -11.14
CA SER A 27 -5.37 -11.43 -9.90
C SER A 27 -4.77 -10.03 -9.86
N ALA A 28 -3.58 -9.82 -10.43
CA ALA A 28 -2.99 -8.49 -10.56
C ALA A 28 -3.80 -7.62 -11.53
N ALA A 29 -4.22 -8.17 -12.68
CA ALA A 29 -5.09 -7.48 -13.63
C ALA A 29 -6.43 -7.10 -12.99
N LYS A 30 -7.03 -8.01 -12.22
CA LYS A 30 -8.23 -7.71 -11.45
C LYS A 30 -7.99 -6.60 -10.43
N ALA A 31 -6.91 -6.66 -9.66
CA ALA A 31 -6.58 -5.63 -8.67
C ALA A 31 -6.38 -4.25 -9.32
N ALA A 32 -5.73 -4.18 -10.48
CA ALA A 32 -5.60 -2.95 -11.26
C ALA A 32 -6.97 -2.43 -11.75
N GLY A 33 -7.84 -3.33 -12.25
CA GLY A 33 -9.21 -2.99 -12.64
C GLY A 33 -10.05 -2.47 -11.48
N ASP A 34 -10.02 -3.15 -10.33
CA ASP A 34 -10.73 -2.76 -9.11
C ASP A 34 -10.20 -1.42 -8.56
N HIS A 35 -8.89 -1.17 -8.66
CA HIS A 35 -8.27 0.09 -8.29
C HIS A 35 -8.78 1.25 -9.17
N MET A 36 -8.74 1.09 -10.49
CA MET A 36 -9.27 2.10 -11.42
C MET A 36 -10.78 2.30 -11.22
N ARG A 37 -11.54 1.22 -10.98
CA ARG A 37 -12.96 1.29 -10.67
C ARG A 37 -13.20 2.16 -9.43
N SER A 38 -12.45 1.94 -8.36
CA SER A 38 -12.54 2.76 -7.14
C SER A 38 -12.23 4.22 -7.43
N TRP A 39 -11.22 4.48 -8.27
CA TRP A 39 -10.87 5.85 -8.70
C TRP A 39 -12.02 6.54 -9.42
N PHE A 40 -12.65 5.86 -10.38
CA PHE A 40 -13.68 6.45 -11.23
C PHE A 40 -15.07 6.49 -10.58
N GLN A 41 -15.43 5.48 -9.80
CA GLN A 41 -16.75 5.34 -9.19
C GLN A 41 -16.80 5.90 -7.76
N GLY A 42 -15.64 6.14 -7.14
CA GLY A 42 -15.55 6.52 -5.74
C GLY A 42 -15.61 5.31 -4.79
N THR A 43 -15.45 5.58 -3.51
CA THR A 43 -15.62 4.60 -2.43
C THR A 43 -16.96 4.80 -1.74
N GLU A 44 -17.60 3.70 -1.33
CA GLU A 44 -18.86 3.76 -0.56
C GLU A 44 -18.67 4.47 0.79
N PRO A 45 -19.70 5.16 1.33
CA PRO A 45 -19.61 5.81 2.63
C PRO A 45 -19.23 4.82 3.74
N GLY A 46 -18.20 5.15 4.52
CA GLY A 46 -17.68 4.30 5.60
C GLY A 46 -16.68 3.22 5.14
N HIS A 47 -16.44 3.09 3.83
CA HIS A 47 -15.44 2.17 3.27
C HIS A 47 -14.22 2.92 2.77
N PHE A 48 -13.05 2.30 2.90
CA PHE A 48 -11.80 2.80 2.34
C PHE A 48 -11.06 1.67 1.61
N VAL A 49 -10.21 2.06 0.66
CA VAL A 49 -9.35 1.17 -0.10
C VAL A 49 -7.88 1.48 0.20
N SER A 50 -6.99 0.53 -0.04
CA SER A 50 -5.54 0.77 0.07
C SER A 50 -4.99 1.28 -1.26
N MET A 51 -4.28 2.40 -1.23
CA MET A 51 -3.63 2.96 -2.41
C MET A 51 -2.25 3.51 -2.06
N GLY A 52 -1.27 3.23 -2.91
CA GLY A 52 0.03 3.90 -2.88
C GLY A 52 -0.13 5.34 -3.36
N VAL A 53 0.02 6.29 -2.45
CA VAL A 53 -0.06 7.72 -2.75
C VAL A 53 1.15 8.45 -2.17
N VAL A 54 1.43 9.64 -2.69
CA VAL A 54 2.52 10.47 -2.16
C VAL A 54 2.19 10.86 -0.74
N SER A 55 3.10 10.53 0.18
CA SER A 55 2.95 10.79 1.60
C SER A 55 2.97 12.29 1.88
N ASP A 56 1.97 12.76 2.64
CA ASP A 56 1.84 14.15 3.10
C ASP A 56 2.33 14.34 4.55
N GLY A 57 2.88 13.30 5.17
CA GLY A 57 3.24 13.27 6.59
C GLY A 57 2.21 12.55 7.48
N SER A 58 1.08 12.10 6.90
CA SER A 58 0.05 11.36 7.62
C SER A 58 0.64 10.17 8.37
N TYR A 59 0.16 9.95 9.60
CA TYR A 59 0.59 8.85 10.45
C TYR A 59 2.09 8.80 10.78
N GLY A 60 2.79 9.94 10.72
CA GLY A 60 4.20 10.07 11.07
C GLY A 60 5.17 9.47 10.06
N ILE A 61 4.68 9.16 8.85
CA ILE A 61 5.49 8.65 7.74
C ILE A 61 6.16 9.84 7.03
N ALA A 62 7.42 9.71 6.60
CA ALA A 62 8.11 10.80 5.90
C ALA A 62 7.34 11.28 4.66
N LYS A 63 7.53 12.55 4.31
CA LYS A 63 6.95 13.13 3.09
C LYS A 63 7.72 12.68 1.85
N ASP A 64 7.10 12.85 0.69
CA ASP A 64 7.75 12.68 -0.61
C ASP A 64 8.23 11.24 -0.91
N ILE A 65 7.63 10.25 -0.22
CA ILE A 65 7.68 8.82 -0.57
C ILE A 65 6.29 8.35 -1.01
N VAL A 66 6.23 7.36 -1.89
CA VAL A 66 4.96 6.69 -2.23
C VAL A 66 4.68 5.61 -1.20
N PHE A 67 3.66 5.82 -0.37
CA PHE A 67 3.31 4.89 0.71
C PHE A 67 1.85 4.46 0.60
N SER A 68 1.54 3.23 1.00
CA SER A 68 0.18 2.68 0.94
C SER A 68 -0.66 3.17 2.13
N TYR A 69 -1.68 3.98 1.85
CA TYR A 69 -2.59 4.50 2.85
C TYR A 69 -4.02 3.97 2.67
N PRO A 70 -4.82 3.92 3.75
CA PRO A 70 -6.27 3.84 3.64
C PRO A 70 -6.79 5.17 3.09
N VAL A 71 -7.45 5.12 1.93
CA VAL A 71 -8.01 6.30 1.27
C VAL A 71 -9.48 6.11 0.93
N THR A 72 -10.21 7.23 0.97
CA THR A 72 -11.55 7.35 0.39
C THR A 72 -11.46 8.12 -0.91
N ILE A 73 -12.30 7.79 -1.88
CA ILE A 73 -12.33 8.47 -3.19
C ILE A 73 -13.69 9.10 -3.37
N GLN A 74 -13.70 10.40 -3.62
CA GLN A 74 -14.89 11.16 -3.97
C GLN A 74 -14.55 12.12 -5.11
N ASN A 75 -15.45 12.22 -6.09
CA ASN A 75 -15.25 13.08 -7.26
C ASN A 75 -13.92 12.84 -7.98
N LYS A 76 -13.48 11.56 -8.08
CA LYS A 76 -12.22 11.13 -8.71
C LYS A 76 -10.96 11.68 -8.02
N THR A 77 -11.10 12.16 -6.78
CA THR A 77 -9.98 12.59 -5.93
C THR A 77 -9.94 11.70 -4.70
N TRP A 78 -8.75 11.20 -4.37
CA TRP A 78 -8.51 10.43 -3.15
C TRP A 78 -8.20 11.36 -1.98
N LYS A 79 -8.54 10.91 -0.77
CA LYS A 79 -8.15 11.53 0.50
C LYS A 79 -7.74 10.46 1.48
N ILE A 80 -6.62 10.66 2.17
CA ILE A 80 -6.17 9.78 3.25
C ILE A 80 -7.20 9.85 4.39
N VAL A 81 -7.63 8.68 4.87
CA VAL A 81 -8.52 8.59 6.02
C VAL A 81 -7.72 9.00 7.26
N PRO A 82 -8.14 10.01 8.03
CA PRO A 82 -7.41 10.46 9.21
C PRO A 82 -7.79 9.64 10.46
N ASN A 83 -6.96 9.73 11.50
CA ASN A 83 -7.27 9.30 12.87
C ASN A 83 -7.63 7.81 13.05
N LEU A 84 -7.17 6.91 12.18
CA LEU A 84 -7.33 5.48 12.43
C LEU A 84 -6.46 5.03 13.61
N PRO A 85 -6.99 4.24 14.55
CA PRO A 85 -6.22 3.73 15.67
C PRO A 85 -5.15 2.76 15.18
N ILE A 86 -3.90 3.05 15.52
CA ILE A 86 -2.75 2.21 15.17
C ILE A 86 -2.17 1.65 16.46
N GLY A 87 -2.30 0.33 16.64
CA GLY A 87 -1.67 -0.36 17.76
C GLY A 87 -0.16 -0.52 17.55
N ASP A 88 0.57 -0.75 18.65
CA ASP A 88 2.05 -0.80 18.67
C ASP A 88 2.66 -1.75 17.64
N PHE A 89 2.03 -2.92 17.44
CA PHE A 89 2.49 -3.88 16.44
C PHE A 89 2.38 -3.32 15.02
N ALA A 90 1.24 -2.73 14.67
CA ALA A 90 1.04 -2.13 13.36
C ALA A 90 2.00 -0.95 13.16
N ARG A 91 2.23 -0.15 14.22
CA ARG A 91 3.19 0.95 14.18
C ARG A 91 4.59 0.49 13.82
N LYS A 92 5.11 -0.53 14.52
CA LYS A 92 6.43 -1.11 14.21
C LYS A 92 6.54 -1.58 12.76
N MET A 93 5.50 -2.22 12.22
CA MET A 93 5.52 -2.68 10.82
C MET A 93 5.48 -1.52 9.83
N LEU A 94 4.68 -0.49 10.10
CA LEU A 94 4.61 0.71 9.26
C LEU A 94 5.92 1.48 9.27
N ASP A 95 6.57 1.62 10.42
CA ASP A 95 7.88 2.29 10.54
C ASP A 95 8.97 1.52 9.80
N ALA A 96 8.96 0.19 9.87
CA ALA A 96 9.90 -0.65 9.10
C ALA A 96 9.75 -0.44 7.59
N THR A 97 8.52 -0.50 7.07
CA THR A 97 8.25 -0.25 5.64
C THR A 97 8.54 1.19 5.22
N ALA A 98 8.29 2.18 6.10
CA ALA A 98 8.64 3.56 5.81
C ALA A 98 10.15 3.74 5.64
N LYS A 99 10.94 3.13 6.54
CA LYS A 99 12.40 3.14 6.46
C LYS A 99 12.92 2.50 5.17
N GLU A 100 12.37 1.35 4.78
CA GLU A 100 12.71 0.69 3.51
C GLU A 100 12.46 1.62 2.31
N LEU A 101 11.31 2.29 2.25
CA LEU A 101 10.97 3.21 1.16
C LEU A 101 11.82 4.49 1.14
N GLU A 102 12.24 4.98 2.31
CA GLU A 102 13.19 6.10 2.41
C GLU A 102 14.58 5.71 1.89
N GLU A 103 15.03 4.50 2.20
CA GLU A 103 16.29 3.94 1.68
C GLU A 103 16.23 3.77 0.15
N GLU A 104 15.17 3.15 -0.37
CA GLU A 104 14.94 3.01 -1.82
C GLU A 104 14.91 4.38 -2.54
N ARG A 105 14.29 5.40 -1.92
CA ARG A 105 14.28 6.76 -2.46
C ARG A 105 15.70 7.34 -2.51
N SER A 106 16.49 7.18 -1.44
CA SER A 106 17.86 7.67 -1.39
C SER A 106 18.74 7.00 -2.44
N GLU A 107 18.59 5.68 -2.62
CA GLU A 107 19.31 4.92 -3.65
C GLU A 107 18.91 5.40 -5.05
N ALA A 108 17.61 5.54 -5.32
CA ALA A 108 17.12 6.02 -6.62
C ALA A 108 17.65 7.43 -6.95
N ILE A 109 17.67 8.35 -5.97
CA ILE A 109 18.22 9.71 -6.16
C ILE A 109 19.71 9.65 -6.48
N SER A 110 20.48 8.80 -5.79
CA SER A 110 21.92 8.67 -6.03
C SER A 110 22.27 8.24 -7.46
N ILE A 111 21.36 7.53 -8.14
CA ILE A 111 21.52 7.13 -9.55
C ILE A 111 21.21 8.31 -10.50
N ILE A 112 20.24 9.16 -10.15
CA ILE A 112 19.81 10.29 -10.98
C ILE A 112 20.82 11.45 -10.89
N GLU A 113 21.45 11.62 -9.72
CA GLU A 113 22.43 12.68 -9.45
C GLU A 113 23.88 12.31 -9.81
N ALA A 114 24.12 11.06 -10.27
CA ALA A 114 25.43 10.57 -10.74
C ALA A 114 25.66 10.86 -12.23
#